data_AF-A0A656JIK7-F1
#
_entry.id   AF-A0A656JIK7-F1
#
_cell.length_a   1.000
_cell.length_b   1.000
_cell.length_c   1.000
_cell.angle_alpha   90.00
_cell.angle_beta   90.00
_cell.angle_gamma   90.00
#
_symmetry.space_group_name_H-M   'P 1'
#
loop_
_entity.id
_entity.type
_entity.pdbx_description
1 polymer ?
#
loop_
_entity_poly.entity_id
_entity_poly.type
_entity_poly.pdbx_seq_one_letter_code
_entity_poly.pdbx_strand_id
1 'polypeptide(L)'
;ANVLRIAGVLAVIEDAPVVDEPHIQRASTLMDYYLAEIQRLTEQEPINTLREEADRLLRWLTQKGWTQFTVRDLNRNGPRFARKSSHHTITLLVELISHSWLDSSDGKTFEVRHVPPQ
;
A
#
# COMPACT_ATOMS: atom_id res chain seq x y z
N ALA A 1 -9.65 0.56 20.97
CA ALA A 1 -8.45 0.46 21.83
C ALA A 1 -7.60 1.74 21.88
N ASN A 2 -7.27 2.36 20.73
CA ASN A 2 -6.36 3.52 20.72
C ASN A 2 -6.94 4.80 21.36
N VAL A 3 -8.25 5.05 21.21
CA VAL A 3 -8.92 6.22 21.83
C VAL A 3 -8.76 6.23 23.36
N LEU A 4 -8.95 5.09 24.04
CA LEU A 4 -8.77 4.99 25.49
C LEU A 4 -7.32 5.23 25.94
N ARG A 5 -6.34 4.86 25.11
CA ARG A 5 -4.92 5.14 25.40
C ARG A 5 -4.65 6.65 25.34
N ILE A 6 -5.18 7.33 24.33
CA ILE A 6 -5.07 8.79 24.19
C ILE A 6 -5.80 9.49 25.34
N ALA A 7 -7.02 9.04 25.69
CA ALA A 7 -7.78 9.58 26.81
C ALA A 7 -7.04 9.42 28.16
N GLY A 8 -6.39 8.27 28.36
CA GLY A 8 -5.52 8.04 29.52
C GLY A 8 -4.32 8.99 29.58
N VAL A 9 -3.66 9.24 28.44
CA VAL A 9 -2.54 10.21 28.37
C VAL A 9 -3.04 11.62 28.69
N LEU A 10 -4.20 12.04 28.16
CA LEU A 10 -4.79 13.34 28.47
C LEU A 10 -5.08 13.47 29.97
N ALA A 11 -5.67 12.43 30.59
CA ALA A 11 -5.95 12.44 32.03
C ALA A 11 -4.68 12.55 32.88
N VAL A 12 -3.59 11.87 32.50
CA VAL A 12 -2.29 11.98 33.20
C VAL A 12 -1.70 13.38 33.09
N ILE A 13 -1.78 14.02 31.92
CA ILE A 13 -1.26 15.38 31.72
C ILE A 13 -2.04 16.40 32.55
N GLU A 14 -3.34 16.16 32.73
CA GLU A 14 -4.24 17.04 33.48
C GLU A 14 -4.29 16.73 34.98
N ASP A 15 -3.45 15.80 35.46
CA ASP A 15 -3.43 15.30 36.83
C ASP A 15 -4.82 14.80 37.30
N ALA A 16 -5.61 14.29 36.36
CA ALA A 16 -6.93 13.75 36.62
C ALA A 16 -6.83 12.33 37.19
N PRO A 17 -7.49 12.03 38.32
CA PRO A 17 -7.36 10.74 38.99
C PRO A 17 -8.07 9.60 38.23
N VAL A 18 -8.99 9.94 37.33
CA VAL A 18 -9.79 8.99 36.55
C VAL A 18 -10.00 9.55 35.14
N VAL A 19 -10.04 8.66 34.15
CA VAL A 19 -10.47 9.01 32.80
C VAL A 19 -11.99 9.18 32.79
N ASP A 20 -12.44 10.40 32.55
CA ASP A 20 -13.85 10.76 32.45
C ASP A 20 -14.30 11.01 30.98
N GLU A 21 -15.59 11.28 30.82
CA GLU A 21 -16.22 11.55 29.53
C GLU A 21 -15.53 12.68 28.73
N PRO A 22 -15.18 13.85 29.33
CA PRO A 22 -14.36 14.88 28.67
C PRO A 22 -13.06 14.39 28.05
N HIS A 23 -12.32 13.49 28.72
CA HIS A 23 -11.07 12.95 28.17
C HIS A 23 -11.34 12.03 26.97
N ILE A 24 -12.37 11.19 27.06
CA ILE A 24 -12.77 10.27 25.99
C ILE A 24 -13.26 11.06 24.77
N GLN A 25 -14.05 12.11 24.98
CA GLN A 25 -14.59 12.93 23.91
C GLN A 25 -13.46 13.63 23.15
N ARG A 26 -12.51 14.25 23.86
CA ARG A 26 -11.35 14.92 23.25
C ARG A 26 -10.43 13.94 22.52
N ALA A 27 -10.20 12.76 23.10
CA ALA A 27 -9.44 11.71 22.45
C ALA A 27 -10.10 11.21 21.15
N SER A 28 -11.43 11.12 21.14
CA SER A 28 -12.21 10.76 19.95
C SER A 28 -12.08 11.83 18.87
N THR A 29 -12.24 13.11 19.23
CA THR A 29 -12.06 14.23 18.29
C THR A 29 -10.65 14.25 17.66
N LEU A 30 -9.61 13.97 18.45
CA LEU A 30 -8.25 13.86 17.91
C LEU A 30 -8.13 12.68 16.93
N MET A 31 -8.72 11.52 17.25
CA MET A 31 -8.69 10.37 16.36
C MET A 31 -9.41 10.65 15.03
N ASP A 32 -10.57 11.30 15.09
CA ASP A 32 -11.34 11.68 13.90
C ASP A 32 -10.53 12.65 13.02
N TYR A 33 -9.86 13.63 13.63
CA TYR A 33 -8.96 14.54 12.92
C TYR A 33 -7.82 13.78 12.22
N TYR A 34 -7.11 12.90 12.94
CA TYR A 34 -6.02 12.13 12.35
C TYR A 34 -6.49 11.23 11.23
N LEU A 35 -7.67 10.62 11.36
CA LEU A 35 -8.23 9.79 10.31
C LEU A 35 -8.55 10.61 9.05
N ALA A 36 -9.20 11.75 9.21
CA ALA A 36 -9.49 12.67 8.11
C ALA A 36 -8.22 13.19 7.45
N GLU A 37 -7.17 13.46 8.24
CA GLU A 37 -5.90 13.95 7.72
C GLU A 37 -5.14 12.85 6.95
N ILE A 38 -5.14 11.61 7.45
CA ILE A 38 -4.58 10.46 6.70
C ILE A 38 -5.34 10.27 5.38
N GLN A 39 -6.67 10.35 5.40
CA GLN A 39 -7.48 10.26 4.19
C GLN A 39 -7.12 11.38 3.22
N ARG A 40 -7.04 12.63 3.69
CA ARG A 40 -6.64 13.79 2.87
C ARG A 40 -5.27 13.58 2.25
N LEU A 41 -4.28 13.09 3.01
CA LEU A 41 -2.94 12.82 2.49
C LEU A 41 -2.94 11.69 1.47
N THR A 42 -3.75 10.65 1.70
CA THR A 42 -3.90 9.52 0.77
C THR A 42 -4.60 9.95 -0.53
N GLU A 43 -5.56 10.86 -0.46
CA GLU A 43 -6.31 11.38 -1.61
C GLU A 43 -5.57 12.49 -2.36
N GLN A 44 -4.72 13.25 -1.66
CA GLN A 44 -3.89 14.32 -2.25
C GLN A 44 -2.55 13.84 -2.78
N GLU A 45 -2.08 12.64 -2.40
CA GLU A 45 -1.07 11.98 -3.21
C GLU A 45 -1.66 11.83 -4.62
N PRO A 46 -1.05 12.43 -5.66
CA PRO A 46 -1.52 12.20 -7.01
C PRO A 46 -1.52 10.70 -7.18
N ILE A 47 -2.72 10.11 -7.39
CA ILE A 47 -2.93 8.68 -7.59
C ILE A 47 -1.70 8.18 -8.32
N ASN A 48 -0.87 7.41 -7.61
CA ASN A 48 0.42 7.05 -8.15
C ASN A 48 0.10 6.14 -9.33
N THR A 49 -0.01 6.74 -10.52
CA THR A 49 -0.51 6.06 -11.73
C THR A 49 0.36 4.85 -12.03
N LEU A 50 1.63 4.89 -11.61
CA LEU A 50 2.54 3.77 -11.61
C LEU A 50 2.09 2.65 -10.66
N ARG A 51 1.67 2.96 -9.44
CA ARG A 51 1.13 1.99 -8.47
C ARG A 51 -0.16 1.35 -8.96
N GLU A 52 -1.09 2.13 -9.51
CA GLU A 52 -2.31 1.56 -10.11
C GLU A 52 -2.02 0.66 -11.31
N GLU A 53 -1.11 1.09 -12.19
CA GLU A 53 -0.68 0.28 -13.33
C GLU A 53 0.08 -0.98 -12.88
N ALA A 54 0.86 -0.90 -11.81
CA ALA A 54 1.55 -2.03 -11.18
C ALA A 54 0.55 -3.01 -10.57
N ASP A 55 -0.46 -2.54 -9.85
CA ASP A 55 -1.54 -3.36 -9.31
C ASP A 55 -2.35 -4.03 -10.42
N ARG A 56 -2.65 -3.31 -11.51
CA ARG A 56 -3.29 -3.90 -12.69
C ARG A 56 -2.42 -4.98 -13.33
N LEU A 57 -1.10 -4.78 -13.37
CA LEU A 57 -0.16 -5.79 -13.85
C LEU A 57 -0.16 -7.02 -12.95
N LEU A 58 -0.11 -6.85 -11.63
CA LEU A 58 -0.15 -7.94 -10.66
C LEU A 58 -1.44 -8.76 -10.76
N ARG A 59 -2.60 -8.08 -10.85
CA ARG A 59 -3.90 -8.75 -11.04
C ARG A 59 -3.93 -9.55 -12.33
N TRP A 60 -3.38 -9.00 -13.42
CA TRP A 60 -3.29 -9.69 -14.70
C TRP A 60 -2.36 -10.92 -14.64
N LEU A 61 -1.19 -10.80 -14.00
CA LEU A 61 -0.26 -11.92 -13.77
C LEU A 61 -0.93 -13.04 -12.96
N THR A 62 -1.66 -12.66 -11.90
CA THR A 62 -2.38 -13.59 -11.03
C THR A 62 -3.53 -14.29 -11.77
N GLN A 63 -4.34 -13.54 -12.53
CA GLN A 63 -5.44 -14.11 -13.33
C GLN A 63 -4.95 -15.10 -14.39
N LYS A 64 -3.78 -14.84 -14.97
CA LYS A 64 -3.15 -15.74 -15.96
C LYS A 64 -2.45 -16.94 -15.31
N GLY A 65 -2.33 -16.97 -13.97
CA GLY A 65 -1.57 -17.98 -13.24
C GLY A 65 -0.08 -17.96 -13.57
N TRP A 66 0.45 -16.78 -13.92
CA TRP A 66 1.81 -16.66 -14.43
C TRP A 66 2.79 -16.46 -13.27
N THR A 67 3.31 -17.57 -12.75
CA THR A 67 4.14 -17.60 -11.54
C THR A 67 5.56 -17.15 -11.76
N GLN A 68 6.15 -17.48 -12.92
CA GLN A 68 7.52 -17.13 -13.28
C GLN A 68 7.57 -16.56 -14.70
N PHE A 69 8.25 -15.43 -14.88
CA PHE A 69 8.39 -14.80 -16.20
C PHE A 69 9.68 -13.99 -16.31
N THR A 70 10.12 -13.74 -17.55
CA THR A 70 11.21 -12.79 -17.83
C THR A 70 10.67 -11.47 -18.39
N VAL A 71 11.47 -10.40 -18.35
CA VAL A 71 11.10 -9.11 -18.99
C VAL A 71 10.78 -9.29 -20.47
N ARG A 72 11.45 -10.24 -21.16
CA ARG A 72 11.21 -10.54 -22.57
C ARG A 72 9.85 -11.18 -22.80
N ASP A 73 9.46 -12.11 -21.93
CA ASP A 73 8.14 -12.75 -21.98
C ASP A 73 7.04 -11.73 -21.69
N LEU A 74 7.28 -10.84 -20.73
CA LEU A 74 6.34 -9.76 -20.41
C LEU A 74 6.22 -8.73 -21.55
N ASN A 75 7.31 -8.40 -22.24
CA ASN A 75 7.25 -7.52 -23.41
C ASN A 75 6.54 -8.18 -24.61
N ARG A 76 6.60 -9.50 -24.78
CA ARG A 76 5.92 -10.22 -25.86
C ARG A 76 4.45 -10.50 -25.55
N ASN A 77 4.17 -11.05 -24.38
CA ASN A 77 2.86 -11.59 -24.00
C ASN A 77 2.11 -10.74 -22.96
N GLY A 78 2.70 -9.65 -22.49
CA GLY A 78 2.11 -8.78 -21.49
C GLY A 78 1.00 -7.87 -22.04
N PRO A 79 0.25 -7.23 -21.14
CA PRO A 79 -0.86 -6.36 -21.51
C PRO A 79 -0.38 -5.07 -22.18
N ARG A 80 -1.23 -4.44 -23.00
CA ARG A 80 -0.87 -3.25 -23.81
C ARG A 80 -0.41 -2.07 -22.95
N PHE A 81 -0.91 -1.94 -21.72
CA PHE A 81 -0.50 -0.89 -20.79
C PHE A 81 0.93 -1.07 -20.26
N ALA A 82 1.38 -2.31 -20.03
CA ALA A 82 2.74 -2.61 -19.60
C ALA A 82 3.75 -2.51 -20.75
N ARG A 83 3.29 -2.66 -22.00
CA ARG A 83 4.09 -2.59 -23.23
C ARG A 83 4.24 -1.18 -23.83
N LYS A 84 4.05 -0.11 -23.05
CA LYS A 84 4.24 1.27 -23.54
C LYS A 84 5.70 1.53 -23.93
N SER A 85 6.66 1.08 -23.12
CA SER A 85 8.10 1.10 -23.41
C SER A 85 8.82 0.10 -22.51
N SER A 86 10.00 -0.38 -22.93
CA SER A 86 10.79 -1.31 -22.10
C SER A 86 11.19 -0.69 -20.76
N HIS A 87 11.44 0.62 -20.73
CA HIS A 87 11.71 1.35 -19.48
C HIS A 87 10.48 1.36 -18.57
N HIS A 88 9.29 1.59 -19.12
CA HIS A 88 8.03 1.60 -18.37
C HIS A 88 7.74 0.24 -17.74
N THR A 89 7.95 -0.85 -18.48
CA THR A 89 7.82 -2.22 -17.95
C THR A 89 8.76 -2.45 -16.78
N ILE A 90 10.02 -2.02 -16.90
CA ILE A 90 11.02 -2.14 -15.83
C ILE A 90 10.60 -1.32 -14.61
N THR A 91 10.13 -0.08 -14.80
CA THR A 91 9.64 0.77 -13.71
C THR A 91 8.49 0.12 -12.95
N LEU A 92 7.53 -0.50 -13.65
CA LEU A 92 6.43 -1.26 -13.02
C LEU A 92 6.93 -2.49 -12.24
N LEU A 93 7.92 -3.22 -12.77
CA LEU A 93 8.50 -4.38 -12.08
C LEU A 93 9.28 -3.97 -10.83
N VAL A 94 10.04 -2.86 -10.89
CA VAL A 94 10.76 -2.31 -9.74
C VAL A 94 9.78 -1.88 -8.64
N GLU A 95 8.67 -1.23 -9.00
CA GLU A 95 7.63 -0.86 -8.04
C GLU A 95 7.04 -2.10 -7.35
N LEU A 96 6.74 -3.16 -8.11
CA LEU A 96 6.21 -4.42 -7.56
C LEU A 96 7.22 -5.16 -6.65
N ILE A 97 8.52 -5.07 -6.95
CA ILE A 97 9.58 -5.60 -6.07
C ILE A 97 9.70 -4.76 -4.80
N SER A 98 9.63 -3.43 -4.91
CA SER A 98 9.69 -2.51 -3.77
C SER A 98 8.58 -2.81 -2.75
N HIS A 99 7.38 -3.12 -3.24
CA HIS A 99 6.24 -3.54 -2.40
C HIS A 99 6.23 -5.05 -2.07
N SER A 100 7.31 -5.79 -2.35
CA SER A 100 7.48 -7.23 -2.06
C SER A 100 6.46 -8.19 -2.69
N TRP A 101 5.83 -7.79 -3.80
CA TRP A 101 4.88 -8.65 -4.56
C TRP A 101 5.58 -9.54 -5.58
N LEU A 102 6.75 -9.13 -6.05
CA LEU A 102 7.61 -9.92 -6.93
C LEU A 102 8.94 -10.19 -6.24
N ASP A 103 9.43 -11.40 -6.42
CA ASP A 103 10.82 -11.74 -6.12
C ASP A 103 11.63 -11.76 -7.42
N SER A 104 12.91 -11.40 -7.34
CA SER A 104 13.81 -11.50 -8.48
C SER A 104 15.03 -12.31 -8.09
N SER A 105 15.11 -13.53 -8.61
CA SER A 105 16.19 -14.46 -8.33
C SER A 105 17.52 -14.08 -9.00
N ASP A 106 17.49 -13.36 -10.12
CA ASP A 106 18.67 -13.11 -10.95
C ASP A 106 18.61 -11.75 -11.71
N GLY A 107 17.70 -10.85 -11.32
CA GLY A 107 17.45 -9.58 -12.02
C GLY A 107 16.85 -9.72 -13.43
N LYS A 108 16.64 -10.96 -13.90
CA LYS A 108 16.14 -11.31 -15.25
C LYS A 108 14.86 -12.13 -15.21
N THR A 109 14.76 -13.01 -14.23
CA THR A 109 13.57 -13.79 -13.87
C THR A 109 12.87 -13.15 -12.69
N PHE A 110 11.55 -13.05 -12.79
CA PHE A 110 10.67 -12.54 -11.75
C PHE A 110 9.68 -13.64 -11.38
N GLU A 111 9.48 -13.79 -10.08
CA GLU A 111 8.57 -14.77 -9.51
C GLU A 111 7.48 -14.03 -8.73
N VAL A 112 6.21 -14.33 -9.01
CA VAL A 112 5.08 -13.70 -8.33
C VAL A 112 4.95 -14.32 -6.94
N ARG A 113 5.29 -13.54 -5.92
CA ARG A 113 5.13 -13.97 -4.54
C ARG A 113 3.65 -13.83 -4.19
N HIS A 114 2.93 -14.95 -4.16
CA HIS A 114 1.56 -14.99 -3.66
C HIS A 114 1.54 -14.58 -2.18
N VAL A 115 1.19 -13.34 -1.89
CA VAL A 115 0.71 -12.97 -0.56
C VAL A 115 -0.81 -13.20 -0.57
N PRO A 116 -1.35 -14.12 0.25
CA PRO A 116 -2.79 -14.25 0.39
C PRO A 116 -3.36 -12.94 0.96
N PRO A 117 -4.56 -12.51 0.56
CA PRO A 117 -5.22 -11.39 1.22
C PRO A 117 -5.43 -11.76 2.70
N GLN A 118 -4.91 -10.94 3.61
CA GLN A 118 -5.37 -10.89 5.01
C GLN A 118 -6.59 -9.99 5.10
#